data_AF-A0A1H1VTP3-F1
#
_entry.id   AF-A0A1H1VTP3-F1
#
_cell.length_a   1.000
_cell.length_b   1.000
_cell.length_c   1.000
_cell.angle_alpha   90.00
_cell.angle_beta   90.00
_cell.angle_gamma   90.00
#
_symmetry.space_group_name_H-M   'P 1'
#
loop_
_entity.id
_entity.type
_entity.pdbx_description
1 polymer ?
#
loop_
_entity_poly.entity_id
_entity_poly.type
_entity_poly.pdbx_seq_one_letter_code
_entity_poly.pdbx_strand_id
1 'polypeptide(L)'
;MSDTAARMLALLSLLQSRPGWTGSELSQRLGVSTRTIRNDIERLRELDYPVDATRGAAGGYRLGAGGRLPPLLLDDEEAVAVAIGLREATGVAGVEESSARALAKLEQVLPSRLRPVVAAIGSVVDRAPENTGTDAPDPEVDPAVLAAIAAAIRDVEWFRFTDRGTPRLVEPYRLLSWQRRWYLVGRDPDTGEWGTYRADWLEPRMPTRRRFTPVPLPGGDYTAFAMRSIAASGWKVHARLRIAASADAVLDRINPAVGVVEAVSDAESVLVTGADTLDTIGAYIGMLGMDFTVESPPELVQLLRTLSERYARAADGGTLGA
;
A
#
# COMPACT_ATOMS: atom_id res chain seq x y z
N MET A 1 9.40 38.96 19.63
CA MET A 1 8.02 38.59 19.21
C MET A 1 7.97 37.26 18.45
N SER A 2 9.02 36.83 17.74
CA SER A 2 9.10 35.50 17.08
C SER A 2 8.94 34.31 18.05
N ASP A 3 9.38 34.48 19.30
CA ASP A 3 9.40 33.42 20.31
C ASP A 3 8.01 32.99 20.84
N THR A 4 7.02 33.90 20.85
CA THR A 4 5.66 33.56 21.33
C THR A 4 4.87 32.72 20.34
N ALA A 5 4.99 33.01 19.03
CA ALA A 5 4.32 32.24 17.99
C ALA A 5 4.91 30.83 17.88
N ALA A 6 6.24 30.72 17.89
CA ALA A 6 6.93 29.43 17.91
C ALA A 6 6.54 28.61 19.15
N ARG A 7 6.47 29.23 20.33
CA ARG A 7 6.04 28.56 21.56
C ARG A 7 4.58 28.11 21.52
N MET A 8 3.66 28.90 20.97
CA MET A 8 2.26 28.48 20.83
C MET A 8 2.11 27.27 19.90
N LEU A 9 2.86 27.23 18.79
CA LEU A 9 2.89 26.07 17.89
C LEU A 9 3.49 24.84 18.60
N ALA A 10 4.58 25.02 19.35
CA ALA A 10 5.17 23.95 20.14
C ALA A 10 4.23 23.43 21.24
N LEU A 11 3.49 24.31 21.92
CA LEU A 11 2.48 23.94 22.91
C LEU A 11 1.34 23.15 22.27
N LEU A 12 0.85 23.57 21.11
CA LEU A 12 -0.17 22.85 20.35
C LEU A 12 0.32 21.46 19.92
N SER A 13 1.57 21.36 19.45
CA SER A 13 2.23 20.09 19.11
C SER A 13 2.23 19.10 20.27
N LEU A 14 2.63 19.57 21.45
CA LEU A 14 2.63 18.73 22.65
C LEU A 14 1.22 18.24 22.95
N LEU A 15 0.22 19.12 22.96
CA LEU A 15 -1.18 18.74 23.23
C LEU A 15 -1.76 17.74 22.22
N GLN A 16 -1.26 17.72 20.97
CA GLN A 16 -1.64 16.75 19.94
C GLN A 16 -0.93 15.40 20.10
N SER A 17 0.28 15.38 20.68
CA SER A 17 1.11 14.17 20.71
C SER A 17 0.60 13.09 21.68
N ARG A 18 -0.17 13.46 22.71
CA ARG A 18 -0.74 12.50 23.66
C ARG A 18 -1.98 13.06 24.39
N PRO A 19 -2.83 12.20 24.96
CA PRO A 19 -4.15 12.58 25.46
C PRO A 19 -4.22 13.61 26.60
N GLY A 20 -3.10 13.89 27.28
CA GLY A 20 -3.04 14.82 28.40
C GLY A 20 -1.64 15.17 28.87
N TRP A 21 -1.51 16.36 29.44
CA TRP A 21 -0.25 16.95 29.89
C TRP A 21 -0.42 17.72 31.20
N THR A 22 0.46 17.52 32.17
CA THR A 22 0.47 18.40 33.35
C THR A 22 1.07 19.76 33.01
N GLY A 23 0.65 20.80 33.73
CA GLY A 23 1.21 22.15 33.55
C GLY A 23 2.71 22.23 33.83
N SER A 24 3.22 21.41 34.77
CA SER A 24 4.65 21.31 35.08
C SER A 24 5.44 20.67 33.94
N GLU A 25 4.96 19.59 33.35
CA GLU A 25 5.63 18.95 32.20
C GLU A 25 5.73 19.88 30.98
N LEU A 26 4.66 20.63 30.67
CA LEU A 26 4.66 21.62 29.59
C LEU A 26 5.64 22.75 29.89
N SER A 27 5.66 23.23 31.14
CA SER A 27 6.56 24.29 31.58
C SER A 27 8.03 23.88 31.43
N GLN A 28 8.37 22.63 31.77
CA GLN A 28 9.73 22.11 31.71
C GLN A 28 10.18 21.89 30.26
N ARG A 29 9.30 21.33 29.40
CA ARG A 29 9.63 21.11 27.98
C ARG A 29 9.74 22.39 27.17
N LEU A 30 8.90 23.38 27.46
CA LEU A 30 8.89 24.66 26.74
C LEU A 30 9.82 25.71 27.37
N GLY A 31 10.46 25.40 28.50
CA GLY A 31 11.41 26.30 29.17
C GLY A 31 10.76 27.58 29.71
N VAL A 32 9.48 27.55 30.09
CA VAL A 32 8.72 28.71 30.57
C VAL A 32 8.00 28.43 31.89
N SER A 33 7.50 29.48 32.56
CA SER A 33 6.74 29.30 33.80
C SER A 33 5.36 28.67 33.57
N THR A 34 4.81 27.98 34.57
CA THR A 34 3.43 27.46 34.56
C THR A 34 2.38 28.56 34.37
N ARG A 35 2.65 29.79 34.83
CA ARG A 35 1.83 30.98 34.56
C ARG A 35 1.78 31.32 33.07
N THR A 36 2.91 31.17 32.37
CA THR A 36 3.01 31.39 30.92
C THR A 36 2.26 30.33 30.15
N ILE A 37 2.38 29.06 30.54
CA ILE A 37 1.58 27.96 29.97
C ILE A 37 0.09 28.28 30.10
N ARG A 38 -0.40 28.68 31.28
CA ARG A 38 -1.81 29.01 31.46
C ARG A 38 -2.28 30.13 30.53
N ASN A 39 -1.49 31.19 30.37
CA ASN A 39 -1.81 32.28 29.45
C ASN A 39 -1.81 31.82 27.98
N ASP A 40 -0.87 30.97 27.59
CA ASP A 40 -0.79 30.44 26.23
C ASP A 40 -1.94 29.45 25.94
N ILE A 41 -2.44 28.71 26.95
CA ILE A 41 -3.66 27.90 26.84
C ILE A 41 -4.91 28.77 26.64
N GLU A 42 -5.06 29.87 27.39
CA GLU A 42 -6.22 30.77 27.17
C GLU A 42 -6.18 31.39 25.77
N ARG A 43 -4.98 31.75 25.26
CA ARG A 43 -4.82 32.20 23.87
C ARG A 43 -5.21 31.14 22.85
N LEU A 44 -4.89 29.86 23.08
CA LEU A 44 -5.35 28.79 22.20
C LEU A 44 -6.88 28.69 22.18
N ARG A 45 -7.54 28.87 23.34
CA ARG A 45 -9.02 28.89 23.43
C ARG A 45 -9.63 30.09 22.71
N GLU A 46 -9.02 31.26 22.81
CA GLU A 46 -9.42 32.45 22.04
C GLU A 46 -9.34 32.24 20.52
N LEU A 47 -8.51 31.30 20.06
CA LEU A 47 -8.37 30.89 18.66
C LEU A 47 -9.29 29.71 18.27
N ASP A 48 -10.33 29.44 19.07
CA ASP A 48 -11.28 28.33 18.91
C ASP A 48 -10.65 26.92 19.02
N TYR A 49 -9.48 26.78 19.63
CA TYR A 49 -8.95 25.45 19.96
C TYR A 49 -9.56 24.92 21.26
N PRO A 50 -10.24 23.76 21.24
CA PRO A 50 -10.84 23.17 22.43
C PRO A 50 -9.74 22.65 23.34
N VAL A 51 -9.43 23.35 24.43
CA VAL A 51 -8.49 22.84 25.44
C VAL A 51 -9.21 22.64 26.76
N ASP A 52 -9.34 21.39 27.17
CA ASP A 52 -9.89 21.00 28.47
C ASP A 52 -8.82 21.12 29.56
N ALA A 53 -9.24 21.50 30.76
CA ALA A 53 -8.38 21.55 31.92
C ALA A 53 -9.02 20.77 33.07
N THR A 54 -8.34 19.72 33.54
CA THR A 54 -8.71 18.99 34.76
C THR A 54 -7.98 19.59 35.96
N ARG A 55 -8.71 19.88 37.05
CA ARG A 55 -8.13 20.36 38.32
C ARG A 55 -7.73 19.18 39.21
N GLY A 56 -6.65 19.34 39.99
CA GLY A 56 -6.20 18.36 40.99
C GLY A 56 -4.68 18.14 41.00
N ALA A 57 -4.18 17.29 41.90
CA ALA A 57 -2.75 16.96 42.01
C ALA A 57 -2.18 16.25 40.76
N ALA A 58 -3.06 15.59 39.99
CA ALA A 58 -2.79 15.01 38.66
C ALA A 58 -3.47 15.79 37.52
N GLY A 59 -3.89 17.04 37.80
CA GLY A 59 -4.61 17.88 36.84
C GLY A 59 -3.74 18.29 35.65
N GLY A 60 -4.34 18.36 34.47
CA GLY A 60 -3.62 18.62 33.23
C GLY A 60 -4.47 19.29 32.16
N TYR A 61 -3.80 19.61 31.06
CA TYR A 61 -4.36 20.15 29.85
C TYR A 61 -4.47 19.05 28.80
N ARG A 62 -5.57 19.08 28.06
CA ARG A 62 -5.91 18.12 27.03
C ARG A 62 -6.52 18.88 25.86
N LEU A 63 -6.22 18.47 24.63
CA LEU A 63 -6.99 18.93 23.47
C LEU A 63 -8.34 18.19 23.42
N GLY A 64 -9.43 18.92 23.52
CA GLY A 64 -10.80 18.40 23.47
C GLY A 64 -11.25 18.07 22.04
N ALA A 65 -12.41 17.41 21.93
CA ALA A 65 -13.04 17.09 20.64
C ALA A 65 -14.09 18.15 20.27
N GLY A 66 -14.05 18.64 19.02
CA GLY A 66 -15.03 19.59 18.47
C GLY A 66 -14.53 21.05 18.44
N GLY A 67 -14.63 21.69 17.27
CA GLY A 67 -14.09 23.02 16.99
C GLY A 67 -13.53 23.10 15.57
N ARG A 68 -12.80 24.18 15.23
CA ARG A 68 -12.00 24.19 13.99
C ARG A 68 -10.88 23.16 14.11
N LEU A 69 -10.65 22.39 13.04
CA LEU A 69 -9.52 21.46 12.96
C LEU A 69 -8.22 22.24 13.21
N PRO A 70 -7.45 21.91 14.27
CA PRO A 70 -6.19 22.56 14.52
C PRO A 70 -5.18 22.26 13.42
N PRO A 71 -4.18 23.13 13.21
CA PRO A 71 -3.02 22.81 12.40
C PRO A 71 -2.44 21.49 12.87
N LEU A 72 -2.56 20.47 12.02
CA LEU A 72 -1.99 19.16 12.28
C LEU A 72 -0.50 19.25 12.00
N LEU A 73 0.30 18.92 13.00
CA LEU A 73 1.72 18.70 12.80
C LEU A 73 1.90 17.25 12.41
N LEU A 74 1.94 17.03 11.10
CA LEU A 74 2.21 15.73 10.53
C LEU A 74 3.72 15.53 10.47
N ASP A 75 4.18 14.35 10.88
CA ASP A 75 5.51 13.90 10.51
C ASP A 75 5.57 13.51 9.02
N ASP A 76 6.74 13.05 8.57
CA ASP A 76 6.95 12.73 7.16
C ASP A 76 6.12 11.55 6.68
N GLU A 77 5.94 10.53 7.53
CA GLU A 77 5.19 9.31 7.20
C GLU A 77 3.70 9.61 7.18
N GLU A 78 3.21 10.34 8.18
CA GLU A 78 1.84 10.81 8.29
C GLU A 78 1.47 11.74 7.12
N ALA A 79 2.35 12.66 6.73
CA ALA A 79 2.11 13.58 5.62
C ALA A 79 2.01 12.83 4.29
N VAL A 80 2.83 11.80 4.09
CA VAL A 80 2.72 10.92 2.91
C VAL A 80 1.41 10.15 2.95
N ALA A 81 1.05 9.51 4.06
CA ALA A 81 -0.19 8.74 4.19
C ALA A 81 -1.45 9.59 3.91
N VAL A 82 -1.52 10.81 4.45
CA VAL A 82 -2.62 11.74 4.20
C VAL A 82 -2.68 12.14 2.72
N ALA A 83 -1.54 12.36 2.07
CA ALA A 83 -1.52 12.71 0.65
C ALA A 83 -2.04 11.57 -0.24
N ILE A 84 -1.74 10.31 0.11
CA ILE A 84 -2.28 9.13 -0.60
C ILE A 84 -3.79 9.07 -0.44
N GLY A 85 -4.30 9.11 0.79
CA GLY A 85 -5.74 9.02 1.06
C GLY A 85 -6.54 10.14 0.38
N LEU A 86 -5.99 11.36 0.34
CA LEU A 86 -6.62 12.49 -0.35
C LEU A 86 -6.65 12.30 -1.87
N ARG A 87 -5.67 11.63 -2.47
CA ARG A 87 -5.68 11.31 -3.90
C ARG A 87 -6.71 10.25 -4.24
N GLU A 88 -6.79 9.17 -3.46
CA GLU A 88 -7.83 8.12 -3.61
C GLU A 88 -9.24 8.73 -3.53
N ALA A 89 -9.46 9.62 -2.57
CA ALA A 89 -10.75 10.28 -2.36
C ALA A 89 -11.17 11.21 -3.51
N THR A 90 -10.25 11.60 -4.42
CA THR A 90 -10.63 12.35 -5.64
C THR A 90 -11.47 11.54 -6.62
N GLY A 91 -11.45 10.20 -6.52
CA GLY A 91 -12.34 9.35 -7.29
C GLY A 91 -13.75 9.21 -6.70
N VAL A 92 -13.97 9.65 -5.46
CA VAL A 92 -15.20 9.36 -4.70
C VAL A 92 -16.24 10.47 -4.87
N ALA A 93 -17.41 10.11 -5.39
CA ALA A 93 -18.56 10.99 -5.58
C ALA A 93 -18.92 11.79 -4.32
N GLY A 94 -18.89 13.12 -4.42
CA GLY A 94 -19.30 14.06 -3.37
C GLY A 94 -18.17 14.63 -2.50
N VAL A 95 -16.93 14.17 -2.67
CA VAL A 95 -15.75 14.66 -1.93
C VAL A 95 -14.55 14.93 -2.83
N GLU A 96 -14.72 14.90 -4.14
CA GLU A 96 -13.61 15.02 -5.10
C GLU A 96 -12.95 16.40 -4.99
N GLU A 97 -13.76 17.45 -5.02
CA GLU A 97 -13.27 18.83 -5.02
C GLU A 97 -12.65 19.20 -3.65
N SER A 98 -13.24 18.73 -2.55
CA SER A 98 -12.70 18.96 -1.21
C SER A 98 -11.38 18.21 -1.00
N SER A 99 -11.27 16.99 -1.52
CA SER A 99 -10.06 16.17 -1.47
C SER A 99 -8.93 16.77 -2.32
N ALA A 100 -9.22 17.18 -3.56
CA ALA A 100 -8.25 17.86 -4.42
C ALA A 100 -7.74 19.17 -3.80
N ARG A 101 -8.64 19.95 -3.17
CA ARG A 101 -8.28 21.20 -2.50
C ARG A 101 -7.45 20.96 -1.23
N ALA A 102 -7.74 19.91 -0.48
CA ALA A 102 -6.96 19.52 0.69
C ALA A 102 -5.56 19.02 0.28
N LEU A 103 -5.47 18.22 -0.79
CA LEU A 103 -4.19 17.75 -1.33
C LEU A 103 -3.32 18.92 -1.79
N ALA A 104 -3.90 19.88 -2.53
CA ALA A 104 -3.17 21.07 -2.96
C ALA A 104 -2.61 21.90 -1.79
N LYS A 105 -3.37 22.00 -0.67
CA LYS A 105 -2.89 22.67 0.55
C LYS A 105 -1.72 21.91 1.19
N LEU A 106 -1.77 20.58 1.20
CA LEU A 106 -0.70 19.74 1.73
C LEU A 106 0.57 19.83 0.87
N GLU A 107 0.43 19.75 -0.46
CA GLU A 107 1.55 19.86 -1.41
C GLU A 107 2.29 21.20 -1.31
N GLN A 108 1.60 22.29 -0.97
CA GLN A 108 2.22 23.60 -0.74
C GLN A 108 3.18 23.60 0.45
N VAL A 109 2.86 22.86 1.52
CA VAL A 109 3.63 22.85 2.77
C VAL A 109 4.57 21.65 2.88
N LEU A 110 4.45 20.65 2.00
CA LEU A 110 5.32 19.47 1.98
C LEU A 110 6.79 19.84 1.73
N PRO A 111 7.73 19.31 2.54
CA PRO A 111 9.17 19.39 2.29
C PRO A 111 9.54 18.90 0.90
N SER A 112 10.53 19.55 0.27
CA SER A 112 10.98 19.23 -1.10
C SER A 112 11.38 17.77 -1.31
N ARG A 113 11.87 17.09 -0.27
CA ARG A 113 12.21 15.66 -0.30
C ARG A 113 11.00 14.71 -0.36
N LEU A 114 9.82 15.14 0.12
CA LEU A 114 8.61 14.33 0.15
C LEU A 114 7.71 14.52 -1.08
N ARG A 115 7.84 15.66 -1.77
CA ARG A 115 7.06 15.94 -3.00
C ARG A 115 7.25 14.86 -4.09
N PRO A 116 8.47 14.36 -4.37
CA PRO A 116 8.65 13.29 -5.34
C PRO A 116 7.99 11.98 -4.91
N VAL A 117 7.99 11.67 -3.60
CA VAL A 117 7.36 10.47 -3.04
C VAL A 117 5.83 10.55 -3.23
N VAL A 118 5.22 11.66 -2.83
CA VAL A 118 3.78 11.89 -2.99
C VAL A 118 3.36 11.94 -4.47
N ALA A 119 4.16 12.57 -5.34
CA ALA A 119 3.88 12.64 -6.77
C ALA A 119 4.01 11.28 -7.46
N ALA A 120 5.01 10.47 -7.09
CA ALA A 120 5.20 9.12 -7.62
C ALA A 120 4.05 8.18 -7.23
N ILE A 121 3.50 8.33 -6.02
CA ILE A 121 2.36 7.53 -5.57
C ILE A 121 1.07 7.98 -6.28
N GLY A 122 0.93 9.29 -6.54
CA GLY A 122 -0.27 9.86 -7.14
C GLY A 122 -0.49 9.63 -8.63
N SER A 123 0.52 9.16 -9.37
CA SER A 123 0.39 8.78 -10.78
C SER A 123 0.04 7.30 -10.99
N VAL A 124 -0.19 6.54 -9.90
CA VAL A 124 -0.23 5.07 -9.91
C VAL A 124 -1.59 4.51 -9.46
N VAL A 125 -2.56 5.36 -9.15
CA VAL A 125 -3.88 4.93 -8.70
C VAL A 125 -4.82 4.79 -9.90
N ASP A 126 -4.64 3.71 -10.66
CA ASP A 126 -5.77 3.12 -11.37
C ASP A 126 -6.43 2.14 -10.40
N ARG A 127 -7.73 2.38 -10.15
CA ARG A 127 -8.58 1.61 -9.24
C ARG A 127 -8.45 0.10 -9.49
N ALA A 128 -7.75 -0.59 -8.60
CA ALA A 128 -7.98 -2.00 -8.36
C ALA A 128 -9.21 -2.11 -7.43
N PRO A 129 -10.19 -2.99 -7.69
CA PRO A 129 -11.37 -3.15 -6.84
C PRO A 129 -10.98 -3.46 -5.40
N GLU A 130 -11.66 -2.80 -4.47
CA GLU A 130 -11.66 -3.16 -3.06
C GLU A 130 -12.19 -4.60 -2.86
N ASN A 131 -11.62 -5.29 -1.86
CA ASN A 131 -11.93 -6.64 -1.35
C ASN A 131 -11.30 -7.86 -2.03
N THR A 132 -10.23 -8.38 -1.40
CA THR A 132 -10.05 -9.81 -1.16
C THR A 132 -9.52 -10.01 0.26
N GLY A 133 -10.45 -10.07 1.23
CA GLY A 133 -10.15 -10.29 2.65
C GLY A 133 -9.39 -11.60 2.85
N THR A 134 -8.09 -11.48 3.09
CA THR A 134 -7.27 -12.52 3.69
C THR A 134 -6.73 -11.95 4.99
N ASP A 135 -6.82 -12.69 6.10
CA ASP A 135 -6.26 -12.33 7.42
C ASP A 135 -4.72 -12.32 7.44
N ALA A 136 -4.06 -12.19 6.28
CA ALA A 136 -2.63 -12.05 6.18
C ALA A 136 -2.25 -10.58 6.45
N PRO A 137 -1.34 -10.30 7.40
CA PRO A 137 -0.86 -8.94 7.59
C PRO A 137 -0.26 -8.41 6.29
N ASP A 138 -0.55 -7.15 5.98
CA ASP A 138 -0.01 -6.50 4.78
C ASP A 138 1.53 -6.53 4.83
N PRO A 139 2.20 -6.83 3.71
CA PRO A 139 3.66 -6.78 3.69
C PRO A 139 4.12 -5.33 3.87
N GLU A 140 4.79 -5.03 4.99
CA GLU A 140 5.43 -3.74 5.20
C GLU A 140 6.61 -3.60 4.24
N VAL A 141 6.59 -2.56 3.41
CA VAL A 141 7.74 -2.17 2.56
C VAL A 141 8.46 -1.03 3.26
N ASP A 142 9.77 -1.19 3.47
CA ASP A 142 10.60 -0.12 4.02
C ASP A 142 10.55 1.11 3.08
N PRO A 143 10.14 2.30 3.58
CA PRO A 143 10.11 3.53 2.79
C PRO A 143 11.44 3.88 2.11
N ALA A 144 12.58 3.48 2.70
CA ALA A 144 13.90 3.70 2.11
C ALA A 144 14.10 2.94 0.79
N VAL A 145 13.48 1.76 0.65
CA VAL A 145 13.50 0.96 -0.58
C VAL A 145 12.75 1.68 -1.70
N LEU A 146 11.54 2.18 -1.39
CA LEU A 146 10.73 2.94 -2.34
C LEU A 146 11.43 4.23 -2.78
N ALA A 147 12.05 4.93 -1.83
CA ALA A 147 12.83 6.14 -2.11
C ALA A 147 14.04 5.86 -3.02
N ALA A 148 14.75 4.75 -2.79
CA ALA A 148 15.90 4.34 -3.61
C ALA A 148 15.49 4.01 -5.05
N ILE A 149 14.37 3.30 -5.23
CA ILE A 149 13.81 2.99 -6.54
C ILE A 149 13.38 4.28 -7.26
N ALA A 150 12.62 5.14 -6.58
CA ALA A 150 12.13 6.39 -7.14
C ALA A 150 13.28 7.31 -7.57
N ALA A 151 14.36 7.36 -6.78
CA ALA A 151 15.57 8.11 -7.14
C ALA A 151 16.22 7.55 -8.42
N ALA A 152 16.40 6.24 -8.52
CA ALA A 152 17.01 5.60 -9.69
C ALA A 152 16.18 5.81 -10.97
N ILE A 153 14.84 5.74 -10.87
CA ILE A 153 13.93 6.03 -12.00
C ILE A 153 14.07 7.49 -12.44
N ARG A 154 14.01 8.44 -11.49
CA ARG A 154 14.10 9.88 -11.78
C ARG A 154 15.43 10.25 -12.41
N ASP A 155 16.52 9.70 -11.89
CA ASP A 155 17.89 10.04 -12.30
C ASP A 155 18.34 9.23 -13.53
N VAL A 156 17.48 8.31 -14.00
CA VAL A 156 17.71 7.40 -15.12
C VAL A 156 18.99 6.60 -14.92
N GLU A 157 19.12 6.02 -13.73
CA GLU A 157 20.28 5.24 -13.31
C GLU A 157 19.93 3.76 -13.16
N TRP A 158 20.87 2.89 -13.50
CA TRP A 158 20.75 1.46 -13.25
C TRP A 158 20.54 1.19 -11.76
N PHE A 159 19.55 0.38 -11.45
CA PHE A 159 19.20 0.04 -10.08
C PHE A 159 19.71 -1.35 -9.73
N ARG A 160 20.51 -1.43 -8.66
CA ARG A 160 21.15 -2.67 -8.21
C ARG A 160 20.56 -3.06 -6.86
N PHE A 161 20.11 -4.31 -6.76
CA PHE A 161 19.48 -4.83 -5.56
C PHE A 161 19.71 -6.33 -5.43
N THR A 162 19.39 -6.89 -4.28
CA THR A 162 19.22 -8.33 -4.10
C THR A 162 17.73 -8.63 -4.03
N ASP A 163 17.27 -9.67 -4.73
CA ASP A 163 15.91 -10.20 -4.66
C ASP A 163 15.99 -11.64 -4.16
N ARG A 164 15.55 -11.86 -2.92
CA ARG A 164 15.61 -13.16 -2.22
C ARG A 164 16.99 -13.85 -2.31
N GLY A 165 18.05 -13.10 -2.04
CA GLY A 165 19.43 -13.58 -2.10
C GLY A 165 20.05 -13.63 -3.50
N THR A 166 19.29 -13.36 -4.56
CA THR A 166 19.81 -13.29 -5.93
C THR A 166 20.17 -11.85 -6.29
N PRO A 167 21.45 -11.53 -6.60
CA PRO A 167 21.83 -10.20 -7.06
C PRO A 167 21.20 -9.89 -8.42
N ARG A 168 20.63 -8.69 -8.56
CA ARG A 168 20.04 -8.21 -9.81
C ARG A 168 20.49 -6.78 -10.13
N LEU A 169 20.46 -6.46 -11.41
CA LEU A 169 20.76 -5.16 -11.97
C LEU A 169 19.76 -4.89 -13.08
N VAL A 170 19.02 -3.77 -12.98
CA VAL A 170 17.96 -3.46 -13.94
C VAL A 170 18.04 -1.99 -14.35
N GLU A 171 17.49 -1.68 -15.52
CA GLU A 171 17.05 -0.36 -15.92
C GLU A 171 15.68 -0.10 -15.28
N PRO A 172 15.58 0.64 -14.17
CA PRO A 172 14.32 0.82 -13.47
C PRO A 172 13.39 1.73 -14.28
N TYR A 173 12.15 1.30 -14.47
CA TYR A 173 11.23 2.00 -15.36
C TYR A 173 10.10 2.70 -14.59
N ARG A 174 9.35 1.94 -13.79
CA ARG A 174 8.21 2.44 -13.01
C ARG A 174 8.05 1.66 -11.70
N LEU A 175 7.47 2.34 -10.71
CA LEU A 175 6.99 1.74 -9.47
C LEU A 175 5.46 1.64 -9.55
N LEU A 176 4.90 0.50 -9.16
CA LEU A 176 3.47 0.19 -9.20
C LEU A 176 2.99 -0.30 -7.84
N SER A 177 1.77 0.06 -7.45
CA SER A 177 1.08 -0.53 -6.29
C SER A 177 -0.06 -1.44 -6.75
N TRP A 178 -0.10 -2.66 -6.24
CA TRP A 178 -1.15 -3.64 -6.57
C TRP A 178 -1.47 -4.51 -5.35
N GLN A 179 -2.77 -4.68 -5.02
CA GLN A 179 -3.23 -5.43 -3.84
C GLN A 179 -2.43 -5.07 -2.57
N ARG A 180 -2.22 -3.78 -2.33
CA ARG A 180 -1.48 -3.24 -1.17
C ARG A 180 0.03 -3.59 -1.16
N ARG A 181 0.58 -4.14 -2.25
CA ARG A 181 2.00 -4.46 -2.42
C ARG A 181 2.63 -3.55 -3.47
N TRP A 182 3.92 -3.25 -3.31
CA TRP A 182 4.68 -2.42 -4.24
C TRP A 182 5.55 -3.28 -5.18
N TYR A 183 5.66 -2.86 -6.43
CA TYR A 183 6.40 -3.56 -7.48
C TYR A 183 7.24 -2.59 -8.31
N LEU A 184 8.48 -2.95 -8.59
CA LEU A 184 9.36 -2.31 -9.58
C LEU A 184 9.20 -3.02 -10.92
N VAL A 185 8.84 -2.28 -11.97
CA VAL A 185 9.01 -2.72 -13.35
C VAL A 185 10.38 -2.28 -13.82
N GLY A 186 11.18 -3.23 -14.29
CA GLY A 186 12.53 -2.97 -14.77
C GLY A 186 12.84 -3.79 -16.01
N ARG A 187 13.83 -3.33 -16.77
CA ARG A 187 14.36 -4.04 -17.93
C ARG A 187 15.75 -4.55 -17.62
N ASP A 188 16.03 -5.79 -17.97
CA ASP A 188 17.37 -6.35 -17.88
C ASP A 188 18.27 -5.64 -18.92
N PRO A 189 19.39 -5.03 -18.51
CA PRO A 189 20.24 -4.28 -19.42
C PRO A 189 20.99 -5.17 -20.43
N ASP A 190 21.21 -6.44 -20.11
CA ASP A 190 21.98 -7.37 -20.92
C ASP A 190 21.08 -8.11 -21.93
N THR A 191 19.92 -8.59 -21.49
CA THR A 191 18.98 -9.34 -22.34
C THR A 191 17.92 -8.45 -22.99
N GLY A 192 17.66 -7.29 -22.40
CA GLY A 192 16.58 -6.40 -22.81
C GLY A 192 15.18 -6.89 -22.43
N GLU A 193 15.08 -7.99 -21.68
CA GLU A 193 13.82 -8.55 -21.19
C GLU A 193 13.21 -7.68 -20.08
N TRP A 194 11.89 -7.65 -20.02
CA TRP A 194 11.16 -6.90 -19.01
C TRP A 194 10.74 -7.81 -17.87
N GLY A 195 10.86 -7.32 -16.64
CA GLY A 195 10.49 -8.04 -15.44
C GLY A 195 9.82 -7.15 -14.40
N THR A 196 9.12 -7.80 -13.47
CA THR A 196 8.49 -7.16 -12.33
C THR A 196 9.04 -7.74 -11.03
N TYR A 197 9.43 -6.86 -10.09
CA TYR A 197 10.09 -7.23 -8.84
C TYR A 197 9.32 -6.65 -7.65
N ARG A 198 8.98 -7.48 -6.66
CA ARG A 198 8.20 -7.04 -5.50
C ARG A 198 9.10 -6.28 -4.52
N ALA A 199 8.73 -5.05 -4.18
CA ALA A 199 9.58 -4.11 -3.45
C ALA A 199 9.92 -4.57 -2.03
N ASP A 200 9.01 -5.28 -1.35
CA ASP A 200 9.23 -5.88 -0.02
C ASP A 200 10.29 -7.00 -0.02
N TRP A 201 10.66 -7.54 -1.19
CA TRP A 201 11.74 -8.52 -1.34
C TRP A 201 13.06 -7.91 -1.78
N LEU A 202 13.08 -6.60 -2.03
CA LEU A 202 14.26 -5.92 -2.54
C LEU A 202 15.13 -5.44 -1.40
N GLU A 203 16.42 -5.75 -1.50
CA GLU A 203 17.47 -5.15 -0.70
C GLU A 203 18.30 -4.24 -1.62
N PRO A 204 18.04 -2.91 -1.66
CA PRO A 204 18.81 -1.99 -2.46
C PRO A 204 20.29 -2.06 -2.10
N ARG A 205 21.15 -2.08 -3.12
CA ARG A 205 22.60 -1.98 -2.95
C ARG A 205 23.07 -0.57 -3.27
N MET A 206 24.36 -0.32 -3.04
CA MET A 206 24.97 0.99 -3.30
C MET A 206 24.63 1.49 -4.72
N PRO A 207 24.20 2.76 -4.87
CA PRO A 207 23.84 3.36 -6.15
C PRO A 207 24.92 3.17 -7.20
N THR A 208 24.51 2.83 -8.42
CA THR A 208 25.46 2.55 -9.51
C THR A 208 26.03 3.83 -10.12
N ARG A 209 25.27 4.94 -10.10
CA ARG A 209 25.54 6.18 -10.85
C ARG A 209 25.74 5.98 -12.35
N ARG A 210 25.34 4.81 -12.87
CA ARG A 210 25.43 4.46 -14.28
C ARG A 210 24.12 4.80 -14.95
N ARG A 211 24.14 5.76 -15.86
CA ARG A 211 22.94 6.19 -16.58
C ARG A 211 22.63 5.30 -17.78
N PHE A 212 21.36 5.28 -18.18
CA PHE A 212 20.88 4.60 -19.38
C PHE A 212 19.99 5.48 -20.24
N THR A 213 19.66 5.00 -21.44
CA THR A 213 18.67 5.66 -22.31
C THR A 213 17.35 4.90 -22.18
N PRO A 214 16.27 5.51 -21.67
CA PRO A 214 15.00 4.83 -21.48
C PRO A 214 14.44 4.29 -22.79
N VAL A 215 14.05 3.02 -22.79
CA VAL A 215 13.35 2.38 -23.91
C VAL A 215 11.88 2.23 -23.51
N PRO A 216 10.92 2.67 -24.34
CA PRO A 216 9.51 2.47 -24.06
C PRO A 216 9.16 0.98 -24.07
N LEU A 217 8.28 0.57 -23.15
CA LEU A 217 7.76 -0.81 -23.11
C LEU A 217 7.00 -1.12 -24.40
N PRO A 218 7.23 -2.28 -25.04
CA PRO A 218 6.44 -2.72 -26.19
C PRO A 218 4.93 -2.76 -25.85
N GLY A 219 4.11 -2.09 -26.64
CA GLY A 219 2.65 -2.01 -26.46
C GLY A 219 2.15 -0.87 -25.57
N GLY A 220 3.04 -0.14 -24.87
CA GLY A 220 2.71 1.12 -24.18
C GLY A 220 1.82 1.04 -22.93
N ASP A 221 1.19 -0.11 -22.65
CA ASP A 221 0.38 -0.34 -21.46
C ASP A 221 1.19 -1.07 -20.36
N TYR A 222 1.83 -0.27 -19.53
CA TYR A 222 2.69 -0.72 -18.43
C TYR A 222 1.91 -1.42 -17.32
N THR A 223 0.69 -0.95 -17.05
CA THR A 223 -0.19 -1.53 -16.03
C THR A 223 -0.59 -2.93 -16.46
N ALA A 224 -1.08 -3.12 -17.69
CA ALA A 224 -1.48 -4.44 -18.16
C ALA A 224 -0.30 -5.42 -18.30
N PHE A 225 0.88 -4.95 -18.73
CA PHE A 225 2.10 -5.79 -18.73
C PHE A 225 2.49 -6.21 -17.32
N ALA A 226 2.57 -5.26 -16.39
CA ALA A 226 2.92 -5.55 -15.01
C ALA A 226 1.90 -6.48 -14.36
N MET A 227 0.60 -6.30 -14.60
CA MET A 227 -0.42 -7.20 -14.05
C MET A 227 -0.31 -8.62 -14.58
N ARG A 228 -0.06 -8.80 -15.89
CA ARG A 228 0.22 -10.14 -16.45
C ARG A 228 1.49 -10.75 -15.87
N SER A 229 2.54 -9.95 -15.68
CA SER A 229 3.81 -10.41 -15.13
C SER A 229 3.72 -10.71 -13.63
N ILE A 230 3.04 -9.89 -12.84
CA ILE A 230 2.81 -10.07 -11.40
C ILE A 230 1.97 -11.32 -11.15
N ALA A 231 0.92 -11.53 -11.96
CA ALA A 231 0.10 -12.73 -11.95
C ALA A 231 0.90 -14.01 -12.27
N ALA A 232 2.00 -13.90 -13.02
CA ALA A 232 2.80 -15.02 -13.50
C ALA A 232 4.14 -15.23 -12.75
N SER A 233 4.64 -14.24 -12.00
CA SER A 233 5.97 -14.30 -11.35
C SER A 233 5.98 -13.96 -9.85
N GLY A 234 4.89 -13.38 -9.33
CA GLY A 234 4.80 -12.93 -7.94
C GLY A 234 4.42 -14.01 -6.94
N TRP A 235 3.94 -15.16 -7.42
CA TRP A 235 3.36 -16.20 -6.58
C TRP A 235 4.36 -17.30 -6.25
N LYS A 236 4.34 -17.79 -5.01
CA LYS A 236 5.19 -18.93 -4.60
C LYS A 236 4.77 -20.23 -5.29
N VAL A 237 3.48 -20.34 -5.61
CA VAL A 237 2.87 -21.52 -6.20
C VAL A 237 2.07 -21.09 -7.43
N HIS A 238 2.23 -21.85 -8.51
CA HIS A 238 1.48 -21.66 -9.74
C HIS A 238 0.69 -22.93 -10.04
N ALA A 239 -0.50 -22.77 -10.62
CA ALA A 239 -1.36 -23.85 -11.06
C ALA A 239 -1.82 -23.64 -12.50
N ARG A 240 -1.91 -24.74 -13.24
CA ARG A 240 -2.51 -24.81 -14.57
C ARG A 240 -3.71 -25.75 -14.50
N LEU A 241 -4.85 -25.26 -14.92
CA LEU A 241 -6.14 -25.92 -14.76
C LEU A 241 -6.87 -25.91 -16.08
N ARG A 242 -7.44 -27.04 -16.48
CA ARG A 242 -8.39 -27.08 -17.58
C ARG A 242 -9.78 -26.86 -17.04
N ILE A 243 -10.45 -25.82 -17.49
CA ILE A 243 -11.78 -25.43 -17.05
C ILE A 243 -12.80 -25.83 -18.11
N ALA A 244 -13.88 -26.48 -17.70
CA ALA A 244 -15.01 -26.85 -18.55
C ALA A 244 -15.94 -25.63 -18.78
N ALA A 245 -15.35 -24.53 -19.25
CA ALA A 245 -16.04 -23.30 -19.63
C ALA A 245 -15.24 -22.54 -20.69
N SER A 246 -15.92 -21.70 -21.48
CA SER A 246 -15.27 -20.80 -22.45
C SER A 246 -14.34 -19.81 -21.74
N ALA A 247 -13.33 -19.31 -22.46
CA ALA A 247 -12.39 -18.35 -21.90
C ALA A 247 -13.08 -17.08 -21.38
N ASP A 248 -14.08 -16.56 -22.10
CA ASP A 248 -14.85 -15.39 -21.70
C ASP A 248 -15.62 -15.62 -20.39
N ALA A 249 -16.25 -16.79 -20.23
CA ALA A 249 -16.97 -17.13 -19.01
C ALA A 249 -16.04 -17.22 -17.80
N VAL A 250 -14.83 -17.75 -17.98
CA VAL A 250 -13.81 -17.78 -16.91
C VAL A 250 -13.34 -16.36 -16.59
N LEU A 251 -13.06 -15.53 -17.60
CA LEU A 251 -12.62 -14.14 -17.44
C LEU A 251 -13.67 -13.27 -16.72
N ASP A 252 -14.96 -13.53 -16.91
CA ASP A 252 -16.05 -12.84 -16.19
C ASP A 252 -16.07 -13.16 -14.68
N ARG A 253 -15.42 -14.26 -14.26
CA ARG A 253 -15.41 -14.73 -12.87
C ARG A 253 -14.08 -14.50 -12.15
N ILE A 254 -13.04 -14.13 -12.89
CA ILE A 254 -11.72 -13.88 -12.32
C ILE A 254 -11.30 -12.43 -12.54
N ASN A 255 -10.47 -11.93 -11.64
CA ASN A 255 -9.75 -10.70 -11.93
C ASN A 255 -8.67 -11.01 -12.99
N PRO A 256 -8.56 -10.26 -14.10
CA PRO A 256 -7.53 -10.48 -15.13
C PRO A 256 -6.08 -10.47 -14.61
N ALA A 257 -5.86 -9.96 -13.41
CA ALA A 257 -4.56 -9.90 -12.75
C ALA A 257 -4.27 -11.05 -11.78
N VAL A 258 -5.19 -12.02 -11.62
CA VAL A 258 -4.93 -13.25 -10.81
C VAL A 258 -4.70 -14.50 -11.67
N GLY A 259 -4.90 -14.41 -12.98
CA GLY A 259 -4.63 -15.53 -13.88
C GLY A 259 -4.76 -15.17 -15.35
N VAL A 260 -4.11 -15.98 -16.18
CA VAL A 260 -4.18 -15.92 -17.64
C VAL A 260 -5.09 -17.05 -18.12
N VAL A 261 -6.01 -16.74 -19.03
CA VAL A 261 -6.93 -17.72 -19.61
C VAL A 261 -6.61 -17.92 -21.09
N GLU A 262 -6.35 -19.15 -21.47
CA GLU A 262 -6.10 -19.58 -22.84
C GLU A 262 -7.37 -20.28 -23.36
N ALA A 263 -7.93 -19.83 -24.49
CA ALA A 263 -9.03 -20.53 -25.13
C ALA A 263 -8.54 -21.86 -25.74
N VAL A 264 -9.23 -22.96 -25.45
CA VAL A 264 -8.99 -24.27 -26.07
C VAL A 264 -10.09 -24.60 -27.07
N SER A 265 -11.34 -24.29 -26.73
CA SER A 265 -12.51 -24.39 -27.61
C SER A 265 -13.62 -23.43 -27.13
N ASP A 266 -14.78 -23.46 -27.79
CA ASP A 266 -15.95 -22.68 -27.39
C ASP A 266 -16.52 -23.09 -26.01
N ALA A 267 -16.15 -24.26 -25.50
CA ALA A 267 -16.64 -24.81 -24.22
C ALA A 267 -15.53 -25.15 -23.22
N GLU A 268 -14.26 -24.98 -23.58
CA GLU A 268 -13.13 -25.31 -22.73
C GLU A 268 -12.03 -24.25 -22.80
N SER A 269 -11.36 -24.02 -21.68
CA SER A 269 -10.23 -23.10 -21.56
C SER A 269 -9.20 -23.64 -20.58
N VAL A 270 -8.01 -23.04 -20.60
CA VAL A 270 -6.99 -23.29 -19.60
C VAL A 270 -6.74 -22.03 -18.79
N LEU A 271 -6.89 -22.14 -17.48
CA LEU A 271 -6.53 -21.11 -16.51
C LEU A 271 -5.13 -21.39 -15.96
N VAL A 272 -4.21 -20.44 -16.13
CA VAL A 272 -2.93 -20.39 -15.45
C VAL A 272 -3.01 -19.32 -14.36
N THR A 273 -2.86 -19.71 -13.10
CA THR A 273 -3.00 -18.82 -11.93
C THR A 273 -1.92 -19.12 -10.89
N GLY A 274 -1.82 -18.29 -9.86
CA GLY A 274 -0.89 -18.51 -8.76
C GLY A 274 -1.35 -17.87 -7.46
N ALA A 275 -0.77 -18.34 -6.35
CA ALA A 275 -0.91 -17.73 -5.04
C ALA A 275 0.34 -17.96 -4.16
N ASP A 276 0.32 -17.43 -2.94
CA ASP A 276 1.38 -17.67 -1.95
C ASP A 276 1.32 -19.09 -1.35
N THR A 277 0.17 -19.78 -1.42
CA THR A 277 -0.04 -21.17 -0.95
C THR A 277 -1.00 -21.95 -1.87
N LEU A 278 -0.96 -23.29 -1.79
CA LEU A 278 -1.93 -24.15 -2.47
C LEU A 278 -3.36 -23.96 -1.93
N ASP A 279 -3.52 -23.72 -0.63
CA ASP A 279 -4.83 -23.51 0.02
C ASP A 279 -5.58 -22.32 -0.59
N THR A 280 -4.86 -21.23 -0.84
CA THR A 280 -5.42 -20.05 -1.50
C THR A 280 -5.92 -20.39 -2.90
N ILE A 281 -5.11 -21.11 -3.69
CA ILE A 281 -5.51 -21.58 -5.03
C ILE A 281 -6.77 -22.46 -4.94
N GLY A 282 -6.81 -23.43 -4.03
CA GLY A 282 -7.96 -24.31 -3.85
C GLY A 282 -9.25 -23.58 -3.51
N ALA A 283 -9.19 -22.58 -2.61
CA ALA A 283 -10.34 -21.77 -2.24
C ALA A 283 -10.87 -20.92 -3.42
N TYR A 284 -9.98 -20.22 -4.13
CA TYR A 284 -10.38 -19.36 -5.25
C TYR A 284 -10.94 -20.14 -6.43
N ILE A 285 -10.36 -21.30 -6.77
CA ILE A 285 -10.91 -22.14 -7.84
C ILE A 285 -12.32 -22.62 -7.46
N GLY A 286 -12.54 -22.98 -6.19
CA GLY A 286 -13.88 -23.35 -5.70
C GLY A 286 -14.93 -22.25 -5.90
N MET A 287 -14.53 -20.98 -5.81
CA MET A 287 -15.41 -19.83 -6.03
C MET A 287 -15.80 -19.62 -7.49
N LEU A 288 -15.08 -20.21 -8.46
CA LEU A 288 -15.44 -20.11 -9.88
C LEU A 288 -16.81 -20.74 -10.16
N GLY A 289 -17.16 -21.79 -9.40
CA GLY A 289 -18.39 -22.55 -9.60
C GLY A 289 -18.43 -23.24 -10.97
N MET A 290 -17.27 -23.65 -11.49
CA MET A 290 -17.11 -24.32 -12.77
C MET A 290 -16.35 -25.64 -12.55
N ASP A 291 -16.65 -26.65 -13.35
CA ASP A 291 -15.91 -27.91 -13.33
C ASP A 291 -14.51 -27.69 -13.92
N PHE A 292 -13.51 -28.36 -13.32
CA PHE A 292 -12.13 -28.22 -13.73
C PHE A 292 -11.31 -29.48 -13.46
N THR A 293 -10.16 -29.58 -14.13
CA THR A 293 -9.13 -30.58 -13.86
C THR A 293 -7.79 -29.91 -13.66
N VAL A 294 -6.99 -30.43 -12.72
CA VAL A 294 -5.65 -29.91 -12.42
C VAL A 294 -4.64 -30.54 -13.37
N GLU A 295 -3.95 -29.73 -14.16
CA GLU A 295 -2.80 -30.17 -14.97
C GLU A 295 -1.50 -30.06 -14.17
N SER A 296 -1.36 -29.01 -13.37
CA SER A 296 -0.27 -28.82 -12.42
C SER A 296 -0.66 -27.81 -11.31
N PRO A 297 -0.04 -27.86 -10.12
CA PRO A 297 0.92 -28.86 -9.66
C PRO A 297 0.18 -30.07 -9.05
N PRO A 298 0.75 -31.29 -9.07
CA PRO A 298 0.07 -32.50 -8.59
C PRO A 298 -0.32 -32.44 -7.09
N GLU A 299 0.40 -31.65 -6.29
CA GLU A 299 0.12 -31.40 -4.89
C GLU A 299 -1.25 -30.73 -4.68
N LEU A 300 -1.71 -29.92 -5.65
CA LEU A 300 -3.04 -29.31 -5.60
C LEU A 300 -4.15 -30.38 -5.63
N VAL A 301 -3.94 -31.51 -6.32
CA VAL A 301 -4.91 -32.62 -6.36
C VAL A 301 -5.13 -33.20 -4.96
N GLN A 302 -4.07 -33.33 -4.16
CA GLN A 302 -4.16 -33.86 -2.80
C GLN A 302 -4.96 -32.91 -1.89
N LEU A 303 -4.67 -31.61 -1.98
CA LEU A 303 -5.41 -30.59 -1.26
C LEU A 303 -6.91 -30.61 -1.62
N LEU A 304 -7.23 -30.67 -2.92
CA LEU A 304 -8.63 -30.69 -3.38
C LEU A 304 -9.39 -31.93 -2.89
N ARG A 305 -8.73 -33.09 -2.79
CA ARG A 305 -9.34 -34.28 -2.16
C ARG A 305 -9.66 -34.03 -0.69
N THR A 306 -8.74 -33.45 0.07
CA THR A 306 -8.97 -33.09 1.47
C THR A 306 -10.12 -32.09 1.64
N LEU A 307 -10.19 -31.07 0.77
CA LEU A 307 -11.28 -30.09 0.77
C LEU A 307 -12.62 -30.75 0.42
N SER A 308 -12.64 -31.61 -0.61
CA SER A 308 -13.83 -32.37 -1.02
C SER A 308 -14.37 -33.22 0.12
N GLU A 309 -13.53 -33.99 0.80
CA GLU A 309 -13.95 -34.81 1.95
C GLU A 309 -14.44 -33.95 3.12
N ARG A 310 -13.80 -32.80 3.36
CA ARG A 310 -14.21 -31.86 4.41
C ARG A 310 -15.59 -31.29 4.13
N TYR A 311 -15.86 -30.88 2.90
CA TYR A 311 -17.16 -30.35 2.48
C TYR A 311 -18.24 -31.44 2.47
N ALA A 312 -17.92 -32.66 2.04
CA ALA A 312 -18.84 -33.78 2.12
C ALA A 312 -19.27 -34.05 3.57
N ARG A 313 -18.31 -34.19 4.50
CA ARG A 313 -18.62 -34.36 5.93
C ARG A 313 -19.46 -33.23 6.51
N ALA A 314 -19.20 -31.98 6.11
CA ALA A 314 -19.98 -30.83 6.57
C ALA A 314 -21.42 -30.85 6.04
N ALA A 315 -21.61 -31.24 4.77
CA ALA A 315 -22.94 -31.38 4.16
C ALA A 315 -23.76 -32.51 4.80
N ASP A 316 -23.09 -33.60 5.18
CA ASP A 316 -23.72 -34.76 5.83
C ASP A 316 -24.00 -34.56 7.34
N GLY A 317 -23.72 -33.37 7.89
CA GLY A 317 -23.96 -33.05 9.30
C GLY A 317 -22.97 -33.68 10.28
N GLY A 318 -21.75 -34.00 9.83
CA GLY A 318 -20.72 -34.62 10.65
C GLY A 318 -20.39 -33.79 11.90
N THR A 319 -20.51 -34.41 13.07
CA THR A 319 -20.08 -33.83 14.34
C THR A 319 -18.58 -33.51 14.26
N LEU A 320 -18.22 -32.26 14.50
CA LEU A 320 -16.83 -31.87 14.78
C LEU A 320 -16.44 -32.63 16.06
N GLY A 321 -15.70 -33.72 15.91
CA GLY A 321 -15.18 -34.49 17.04
C GLY A 321 -14.41 -33.56 17.97
N ALA A 322 -14.77 -33.58 19.26
CA ALA A 322 -14.12 -32.85 20.34
C ALA A 322 -12.64 -33.26 20.51
#